data_AF-A0A545THM5-F1
#
_entry.id   AF-A0A545THM5-F1
#
_cell.length_a   1.000
_cell.length_b   1.000
_cell.length_c   1.000
_cell.angle_alpha   90.00
_cell.angle_beta   90.00
_cell.angle_gamma   90.00
#
_symmetry.space_group_name_H-M   'P 1'
#
loop_
_entity.id
_entity.type
_entity.pdbx_description
1 polymer ?
#
loop_
_entity_poly.entity_id
_entity_poly.type
_entity_poly.pdbx_seq_one_letter_code
_entity_poly.pdbx_strand_id
1 'polypeptide(L)'
;MDLVGRFEDTFCNIAIEKGDGSSSNDAELFEEMKAYFIRLYNHPRGKSRIEGLLNHNNEWVQFWVASHLLSEGDNKRAATVLKKLSNDGGNLGFGSETTLNEYKKGTLGSPFGL
;
A
#
# COMPACT_ATOMS: atom_id res chain seq x y z
N MET A 1 16.07 -14.74 7.42
CA MET A 1 15.20 -13.97 6.53
C MET A 1 15.79 -13.96 5.13
N ASP A 2 15.01 -14.30 4.10
CA ASP A 2 15.48 -14.28 2.71
C ASP A 2 15.41 -12.86 2.13
N LEU A 3 15.99 -12.66 0.93
CA LEU A 3 16.11 -11.33 0.34
C LEU A 3 14.75 -10.65 0.11
N VAL A 4 13.75 -11.41 -0.34
CA VAL A 4 12.39 -10.89 -0.59
C VAL A 4 11.70 -10.51 0.72
N GLY A 5 11.87 -11.31 1.78
CA GLY A 5 11.36 -10.97 3.12
C GLY A 5 11.97 -9.70 3.67
N ARG A 6 13.24 -9.39 3.36
CA ARG A 6 13.84 -8.10 3.74
C ARG A 6 13.18 -6.92 3.02
N PHE A 7 12.86 -7.05 1.73
CA PHE A 7 12.16 -5.98 1.01
C PHE A 7 10.74 -5.75 1.54
N GLU A 8 10.04 -6.84 1.84
CA GLU A 8 8.71 -6.84 2.46
C GLU A 8 8.75 -6.13 3.83
N ASP A 9 9.63 -6.55 4.73
CA ASP A 9 9.77 -5.97 6.07
C ASP A 9 10.13 -4.49 6.03
N THR A 10 11.10 -4.10 5.19
CA THR A 10 11.50 -2.70 5.09
C THR A 10 10.38 -1.84 4.54
N PHE A 11 9.67 -2.30 3.49
CA PHE A 11 8.47 -1.62 3.00
C PHE A 11 7.42 -1.45 4.11
N CYS A 12 7.11 -2.51 4.85
CA CYS A 12 6.10 -2.47 5.91
C CYS A 12 6.47 -1.48 7.02
N ASN A 13 7.72 -1.49 7.49
CA ASN A 13 8.16 -0.59 8.55
C ASN A 13 8.07 0.89 8.14
N ILE A 14 8.50 1.22 6.92
CA ILE A 14 8.45 2.60 6.42
C ILE A 14 7.00 3.04 6.18
N ALA A 15 6.15 2.15 5.66
CA ALA A 15 4.72 2.43 5.48
C ALA A 15 4.02 2.76 6.80
N ILE A 16 4.38 2.06 7.88
CA ILE A 16 3.88 2.33 9.24
C ILE A 16 4.38 3.69 9.72
N GLU A 17 5.67 3.94 9.63
CA GLU A 17 6.29 5.19 10.09
C GLU A 17 5.72 6.42 9.36
N LYS A 18 5.57 6.31 8.03
CA LYS A 18 4.95 7.34 7.20
C LYS A 18 3.49 7.59 7.61
N GLY A 19 2.73 6.52 7.82
CA GLY A 19 1.31 6.61 8.16
C GLY A 19 1.02 7.16 9.55
N ASP A 20 1.92 6.94 10.51
CA ASP A 20 1.82 7.48 11.87
C ASP A 20 1.91 9.02 11.88
N GLY A 21 2.48 9.63 10.84
CA GLY A 21 2.55 11.09 10.67
C GLY A 21 3.42 11.79 11.72
N SER A 22 4.17 11.03 12.52
CA SER A 22 5.04 11.52 13.58
C SER A 22 6.42 11.98 13.06
N SER A 23 6.74 11.67 11.80
CA SER A 23 8.00 12.06 11.16
C SER A 23 7.88 13.37 10.37
N SER A 24 8.89 14.24 10.47
CA SER A 24 9.01 15.46 9.66
C SER A 24 9.43 15.18 8.21
N ASN A 25 9.83 13.94 7.90
CA ASN A 25 10.49 13.59 6.63
C ASN A 25 9.56 12.76 5.72
N ASP A 26 8.29 13.17 5.63
CA ASP A 26 7.23 12.44 4.92
C ASP A 26 7.57 12.09 3.46
N ALA A 27 8.27 13.00 2.76
CA ALA A 27 8.68 12.82 1.38
C ALA A 27 9.83 11.80 1.23
N GLU A 28 10.81 11.81 2.13
CA GLU A 28 11.92 10.85 2.11
C GLU A 28 11.41 9.44 2.41
N LEU A 29 10.54 9.32 3.42
CA LEU A 29 9.88 8.05 3.75
C LEU A 29 9.06 7.52 2.57
N PHE A 30 8.39 8.39 1.82
CA PHE A 30 7.64 7.96 0.63
C PHE A 30 8.56 7.40 -0.47
N GLU A 31 9.64 8.10 -0.80
CA GLU A 31 10.58 7.64 -1.83
C GLU A 31 11.28 6.34 -1.42
N GLU A 32 11.63 6.19 -0.14
CA GLU A 32 12.23 4.95 0.37
C GLU A 32 11.21 3.79 0.33
N MET A 33 9.99 4.02 0.82
CA MET A 33 8.89 3.04 0.77
C MET A 33 8.66 2.57 -0.67
N LYS A 34 8.57 3.51 -1.62
CA LYS A 34 8.41 3.23 -3.05
C LYS A 34 9.57 2.41 -3.59
N ALA A 35 10.82 2.73 -3.26
CA ALA A 35 11.99 1.99 -3.72
C ALA A 35 11.95 0.52 -3.28
N TYR A 36 11.57 0.24 -2.02
CA TYR A 36 11.44 -1.13 -1.53
C TYR A 36 10.22 -1.85 -2.10
N PHE A 37 9.10 -1.15 -2.30
CA PHE A 37 7.95 -1.72 -2.98
C PHE A 37 8.30 -2.17 -4.41
N ILE A 38 9.01 -1.34 -5.18
CA ILE A 38 9.45 -1.68 -6.54
C ILE A 38 10.39 -2.89 -6.55
N ARG A 39 11.31 -2.98 -5.58
CA ARG A 39 12.20 -4.16 -5.43
C ARG A 39 11.41 -5.42 -5.09
N LEU A 40 10.42 -5.31 -4.21
CA LEU A 40 9.51 -6.41 -3.88
C LEU A 40 8.72 -6.84 -5.11
N TYR A 41 8.08 -5.89 -5.79
CA TYR A 41 7.26 -6.10 -6.98
C TYR A 41 8.01 -6.83 -8.11
N ASN A 42 9.24 -6.39 -8.41
CA ASN A 42 10.06 -6.97 -9.48
C ASN A 42 10.69 -8.33 -9.12
N HIS A 43 10.61 -8.77 -7.86
CA HIS A 43 11.16 -10.05 -7.46
C HIS A 43 10.23 -11.20 -7.88
N PRO A 44 10.72 -12.37 -8.35
CA PRO A 44 9.86 -13.48 -8.82
C PRO A 44 8.84 -14.00 -7.80
N ARG A 45 9.16 -13.87 -6.51
CA ARG A 45 8.28 -14.23 -5.38
C ARG A 45 7.49 -13.04 -4.80
N GLY A 46 7.66 -11.85 -5.39
CA GLY A 46 7.14 -10.58 -4.92
C GLY A 46 5.63 -10.49 -4.92
N LYS A 47 5.01 -10.86 -6.04
CA LYS A 47 3.55 -10.81 -6.21
C LYS A 47 2.80 -11.52 -5.08
N SER A 48 3.18 -12.76 -4.76
CA SER A 48 2.53 -13.52 -3.67
C SER A 48 2.75 -12.88 -2.29
N ARG A 49 3.88 -12.19 -2.07
CA ARG A 49 4.11 -11.46 -0.82
C ARG A 49 3.20 -10.24 -0.74
N ILE A 50 3.16 -9.42 -1.80
CA ILE A 50 2.31 -8.23 -1.90
C ILE A 50 0.84 -8.60 -1.67
N GLU A 51 0.33 -9.64 -2.33
CA GLU A 51 -1.05 -10.11 -2.11
C GLU A 51 -1.31 -10.59 -0.67
N GLY A 52 -0.28 -11.13 -0.01
CA GLY A 52 -0.33 -11.52 1.41
C GLY A 52 -0.46 -10.33 2.36
N LEU A 53 0.16 -9.20 2.02
CA LEU A 53 0.14 -7.97 2.83
C LEU A 53 -1.24 -7.32 2.95
N LEU A 54 -2.22 -7.69 2.13
CA LEU A 54 -3.63 -7.31 2.34
C LEU A 54 -4.16 -7.77 3.71
N ASN A 55 -3.54 -8.78 4.34
CA ASN A 55 -3.90 -9.28 5.65
C ASN A 55 -2.93 -8.81 6.76
N HIS A 56 -2.06 -7.84 6.48
CA HIS A 56 -1.09 -7.34 7.46
C HIS A 56 -1.78 -6.71 8.68
N ASN A 57 -1.18 -6.75 9.87
CA ASN A 57 -1.83 -6.24 11.10
C ASN A 57 -1.96 -4.71 11.16
N ASN A 58 -1.16 -3.99 10.38
CA ASN A 58 -1.19 -2.54 10.31
C ASN A 58 -1.95 -2.04 9.07
N GLU A 59 -2.84 -1.09 9.29
CA GLU A 59 -3.80 -0.59 8.30
C GLU A 59 -3.15 0.29 7.23
N TRP A 60 -2.05 0.99 7.52
CA TRP A 60 -1.30 1.75 6.52
C TRP A 60 -0.63 0.85 5.50
N VAL A 61 -0.08 -0.29 5.95
CA VAL A 61 0.44 -1.32 5.03
C VAL A 61 -0.67 -1.86 4.13
N GLN A 62 -1.82 -2.19 4.73
CA GLN A 62 -3.00 -2.66 3.98
C GLN A 62 -3.44 -1.62 2.94
N PHE A 63 -3.51 -0.35 3.31
CA PHE A 63 -3.90 0.75 2.44
C PHE A 63 -2.99 0.87 1.22
N TRP A 64 -1.68 0.99 1.41
CA TRP A 64 -0.75 1.15 0.29
C TRP A 64 -0.78 -0.01 -0.69
N VAL A 65 -0.81 -1.24 -0.16
CA VAL A 65 -0.87 -2.47 -0.95
C VAL A 65 -2.20 -2.57 -1.69
N ALA A 66 -3.32 -2.32 -1.02
CA ALA A 66 -4.63 -2.37 -1.64
C ALA A 66 -4.78 -1.30 -2.74
N SER A 67 -4.30 -0.08 -2.51
CA SER A 67 -4.30 1.00 -3.51
C SER A 67 -3.53 0.61 -4.77
N HIS A 68 -2.34 0.02 -4.62
CA HIS A 68 -1.57 -0.47 -5.78
C HIS A 68 -2.27 -1.63 -6.48
N LEU A 69 -2.68 -2.67 -5.75
CA LEU A 69 -3.34 -3.84 -6.35
C LEU A 69 -4.66 -3.50 -7.05
N LEU A 70 -5.37 -2.47 -6.57
CA LEU A 70 -6.59 -1.97 -7.21
C LEU A 70 -6.26 -1.16 -8.47
N SER A 71 -5.13 -0.47 -8.52
CA SER A 71 -4.66 0.22 -9.74
C SER A 71 -4.26 -0.73 -10.86
N GLU A 72 -3.85 -1.96 -10.53
CA GLU A 72 -3.50 -3.00 -11.53
C GLU A 72 -4.74 -3.69 -12.15
N GLY A 73 -5.95 -3.45 -11.64
CA GLY A 73 -7.19 -4.02 -12.16
C GLY A 73 -8.18 -4.45 -11.09
N ASP A 74 -9.17 -5.27 -11.47
CA ASP A 74 -10.32 -5.66 -10.62
C ASP A 74 -9.94 -6.64 -9.49
N ASN A 75 -9.20 -6.13 -8.52
CA ASN A 75 -8.81 -6.85 -7.31
C ASN A 75 -9.87 -6.67 -6.22
N LYS A 76 -10.90 -7.52 -6.26
CA LYS A 76 -12.02 -7.51 -5.29
C LYS A 76 -11.56 -7.54 -3.83
N ARG A 77 -10.44 -8.23 -3.52
CA ARG A 77 -9.88 -8.27 -2.16
C ARG A 77 -9.33 -6.91 -1.75
N ALA A 78 -8.56 -6.25 -2.62
CA ALA A 78 -8.06 -4.89 -2.39
C ALA A 78 -9.20 -3.89 -2.21
N ALA A 79 -10.23 -3.92 -3.07
CA ALA A 79 -11.41 -3.09 -2.91
C ALA A 79 -12.15 -3.33 -1.58
N THR A 80 -12.23 -4.58 -1.14
CA THR A 80 -12.85 -4.94 0.16
C THR A 80 -12.07 -4.35 1.33
N VAL A 81 -10.73 -4.43 1.29
CA VAL A 81 -9.85 -3.86 2.32
C VAL A 81 -10.03 -2.34 2.37
N LEU A 82 -9.93 -1.64 1.24
CA LEU A 82 -10.12 -0.18 1.20
C LEU A 82 -11.52 0.24 1.67
N LYS A 83 -12.57 -0.53 1.35
CA LYS A 83 -13.93 -0.25 1.83
C LYS A 83 -14.07 -0.45 3.35
N LYS A 84 -13.28 -1.35 3.94
CA LYS A 84 -13.23 -1.50 5.39
C LYS A 84 -12.58 -0.27 6.01
N LEU A 85 -11.37 0.08 5.53
CA LEU A 85 -10.57 1.20 6.03
C LEU A 85 -11.27 2.56 5.87
N SER A 86 -12.09 2.73 4.82
CA SER A 86 -12.87 3.97 4.64
C SER A 86 -13.86 4.25 5.77
N ASN A 87 -14.22 3.25 6.59
CA ASN A 87 -15.14 3.46 7.72
C ASN A 87 -14.45 3.98 8.98
N ASP A 88 -13.12 3.92 9.07
CA ASP A 88 -12.37 4.24 10.29
C ASP A 88 -12.13 5.76 10.47
N GLY A 89 -12.52 6.58 9.49
CA GLY A 89 -12.37 8.04 9.52
C GLY A 89 -10.90 8.51 9.45
N GLY A 90 -10.66 9.80 9.68
CA GLY A 90 -9.32 10.39 9.64
C GLY A 90 -8.64 10.34 8.26
N ASN A 91 -7.32 10.55 8.24
CA ASN A 91 -6.53 10.59 7.00
C ASN A 91 -6.60 9.27 6.23
N LEU A 92 -6.56 8.14 6.95
CA LEU A 92 -6.61 6.81 6.37
C LEU A 92 -7.97 6.51 5.74
N GLY A 93 -9.07 6.82 6.46
CA GLY A 93 -10.42 6.62 5.95
C GLY A 93 -10.69 7.49 4.72
N PHE A 94 -10.32 8.77 4.79
CA PHE A 94 -10.43 9.70 3.66
C PHE A 94 -9.61 9.25 2.45
N GLY A 95 -8.36 8.82 2.66
CA GLY A 95 -7.50 8.30 1.60
C GLY A 95 -8.09 7.04 0.95
N SER A 96 -8.66 6.15 1.75
CA SER A 96 -9.29 4.91 1.28
C SER A 96 -10.54 5.18 0.44
N GLU A 97 -11.41 6.10 0.89
CA GLU A 97 -12.58 6.52 0.13
C GLU A 97 -12.19 7.18 -1.19
N THR A 98 -11.21 8.09 -1.16
CA THR A 98 -10.69 8.76 -2.34
C THR A 98 -10.16 7.75 -3.36
N THR A 99 -9.38 6.77 -2.90
CA THR A 99 -8.83 5.70 -3.75
C THR A 99 -9.93 4.89 -4.43
N LEU A 100 -10.97 4.49 -3.68
CA LEU A 100 -12.11 3.77 -4.25
C LEU A 100 -12.87 4.61 -5.28
N ASN A 101 -12.99 5.92 -5.05
CA ASN A 101 -13.67 6.83 -5.96
C ASN A 101 -12.88 7.03 -7.26
N GLU A 102 -11.57 7.19 -7.20
CA GLU A 102 -10.72 7.25 -8.40
C GLU A 102 -10.73 5.93 -9.18
N TYR A 103 -10.78 4.78 -8.49
CA TYR A 103 -10.94 3.49 -9.15
C TYR A 103 -12.25 3.39 -9.93
N LYS A 104 -13.38 3.79 -9.31
CA LYS A 104 -14.70 3.81 -9.98
C LYS A 104 -14.75 4.73 -11.19
N LYS A 105 -13.96 5.82 -11.19
CA LYS A 105 -13.84 6.74 -12.31
C LYS A 105 -12.91 6.22 -13.42
N GLY A 106 -12.15 5.15 -13.17
CA GLY A 106 -11.13 4.65 -14.09
C GLY A 106 -9.88 5.54 -14.14
N THR A 107 -9.64 6.35 -13.11
CA THR A 107 -8.54 7.33 -13.03
C THR A 107 -7.48 6.96 -11.98
N LEU A 108 -7.66 5.86 -11.25
CA LEU A 108 -6.70 5.40 -10.25
C LEU A 108 -5.39 4.96 -10.91
N GLY A 109 -4.31 5.70 -10.62
CA GLY A 109 -2.94 5.29 -10.93
C GLY A 109 -2.30 4.57 -9.75
N SER A 110 -1.20 3.84 -10.03
CA SER A 110 -0.38 3.23 -8.99
C SER A 110 0.20 4.31 -8.07
N PRO A 111 0.09 4.19 -6.73
CA PRO A 111 0.73 5.11 -5.81
C PRO A 111 2.26 5.10 -5.96
N PHE A 112 2.83 4.05 -6.55
CA PHE A 112 4.27 3.88 -6.75
C PHE A 112 4.75 4.27 -8.16
N GLY A 113 3.86 4.77 -9.03
CA GLY A 113 4.20 5.14 -10.40
C GLY A 113 4.65 3.96 -11.27
N LEU A 114 4.11 2.78 -10.99
CA LEU A 114 4.26 1.55 -11.78
C LEU A 114 3.14 1.43 -12.81
#